data_AF-A0A318KCB9-F1
#
_entry.id   AF-A0A318KCB9-F1
#
_cell.length_a   1.000
_cell.length_b   1.000
_cell.length_c   1.000
_cell.angle_alpha   90.00
_cell.angle_beta   90.00
_cell.angle_gamma   90.00
#
_symmetry.space_group_name_H-M   'P 1'
#
loop_
_entity.id
_entity.type
_entity.pdbx_description
1 polymer ?
#
loop_
_entity_poly.entity_id
_entity_poly.type
_entity_poly.pdbx_seq_one_letter_code
_entity_poly.pdbx_strand_id
1 'polypeptide(L)'
;MNRYWPIAREALTIGSPFGPREGGFHAGQDFPAPDGTPIYACAGGTVLYLGAASGYGEWIVIDHPSADGGGVSEYGHMWDAHATGLSVGDRVEAGQLIAYVGNNGGSTGPHLHLSVMPYGYDPDAKIDPMGWLGAAGFPEEEFFWALSDDEQRELLDRTRAVWAQLCGPVGAGWPQLGRNPNGTDRTVVDALAALPPVRHATPPPVKRPG
;
A
#
# COMPACT_ATOMS: atom_id res chain seq x y z
N MET A 1 3.46 23.43 -1.95
CA MET A 1 2.29 22.60 -2.28
C MET A 1 2.79 21.18 -2.37
N ASN A 2 2.53 20.36 -1.34
CA ASN A 2 3.04 18.99 -1.33
C ASN A 2 1.99 18.10 -2.00
N ARG A 3 2.28 17.69 -3.23
CA ARG A 3 1.56 16.62 -3.89
C ARG A 3 2.44 15.37 -3.92
N TYR A 4 1.79 14.22 -3.82
CA TYR A 4 2.43 12.92 -3.96
C TYR A 4 1.75 12.09 -5.05
N TRP A 5 2.54 11.25 -5.70
CA TRP A 5 1.99 10.15 -6.50
C TRP A 5 1.10 9.27 -5.62
N PRO A 6 -0.02 8.75 -6.12
CA PRO A 6 -0.93 7.92 -5.32
C PRO A 6 -0.41 6.50 -5.07
N ILE A 7 0.68 6.10 -5.73
CA ILE A 7 1.31 4.78 -5.63
C ILE A 7 2.82 4.99 -5.46
N ALA A 8 3.44 4.14 -4.65
CA ALA A 8 4.89 4.12 -4.43
C ALA A 8 5.67 3.95 -5.75
N ARG A 9 6.90 4.46 -5.80
CA ARG A 9 7.70 4.51 -7.04
C ARG A 9 7.94 3.12 -7.62
N GLU A 10 8.12 2.15 -6.75
CA GLU A 10 8.50 0.76 -7.00
C GLU A 10 7.33 -0.01 -7.63
N ALA A 11 6.10 0.40 -7.31
CA ALA A 11 4.86 -0.20 -7.81
C ALA A 11 4.20 0.62 -8.93
N LEU A 12 4.72 1.81 -9.25
CA LEU A 12 4.09 2.71 -10.22
C LEU A 12 4.18 2.15 -11.64
N THR A 13 3.02 1.88 -12.24
CA THR A 13 2.85 1.70 -13.68
C THR A 13 1.80 2.69 -14.19
N ILE A 14 2.11 3.41 -15.27
CA ILE A 14 1.17 4.31 -15.93
C ILE A 14 0.34 3.49 -16.93
N GLY A 15 -0.98 3.42 -16.71
CA GLY A 15 -1.92 2.70 -17.57
C GLY A 15 -2.76 3.64 -18.43
N SER A 16 -4.07 3.35 -18.50
CA SER A 16 -5.02 4.05 -19.37
C SER A 16 -5.08 5.55 -19.06
N PRO A 17 -4.79 6.43 -20.03
CA PRO A 17 -4.70 7.87 -19.80
C PRO A 17 -6.08 8.54 -19.71
N PHE A 18 -6.10 9.75 -19.14
CA PHE A 18 -7.23 10.66 -19.23
C PHE A 18 -7.46 11.07 -20.69
N GLY A 19 -8.72 11.09 -21.13
CA GLY A 19 -9.08 11.62 -22.45
C GLY A 19 -10.03 10.77 -23.28
N PRO A 20 -10.22 11.13 -24.56
CA PRO A 20 -11.13 10.42 -25.47
C PRO A 20 -10.67 8.97 -25.74
N ARG A 21 -11.64 8.05 -25.79
CA ARG A 21 -11.44 6.64 -26.18
C ARG A 21 -12.55 6.16 -27.09
N GLU A 22 -12.37 5.00 -27.70
CA GLU A 22 -13.47 4.36 -28.44
C GLU A 22 -14.65 4.11 -27.50
N GLY A 23 -15.83 4.63 -27.85
CA GLY A 23 -17.05 4.48 -27.05
C GLY A 23 -17.20 5.44 -25.87
N GLY A 24 -16.32 6.43 -25.68
CA GLY A 24 -16.55 7.48 -24.67
C GLY A 24 -15.34 8.30 -24.28
N PHE A 25 -15.37 8.80 -23.05
CA PHE A 25 -14.29 9.58 -22.46
C PHE A 25 -13.83 8.93 -21.15
N HIS A 26 -12.53 8.86 -20.93
CA HIS A 26 -11.95 8.38 -19.69
C HIS A 26 -11.61 9.57 -18.80
N ALA A 27 -12.40 9.75 -17.74
CA ALA A 27 -12.32 10.93 -16.87
C ALA A 27 -11.30 10.80 -15.73
N GLY A 28 -10.26 9.98 -15.90
CA GLY A 28 -9.20 9.80 -14.93
C GLY A 28 -7.96 9.17 -15.55
N GLN A 29 -6.98 8.87 -14.71
CA GLN A 29 -5.77 8.14 -15.05
C GLN A 29 -5.78 6.82 -14.30
N ASP A 30 -5.60 5.72 -15.02
CA ASP A 30 -5.49 4.41 -14.42
C ASP A 30 -4.02 4.06 -14.14
N PHE A 31 -3.78 3.48 -12.96
CA PHE A 31 -2.48 2.98 -12.53
C PHE A 31 -2.59 1.49 -12.22
N PRO A 32 -2.28 0.60 -13.19
CA PRO A 32 -2.27 -0.84 -12.98
C PRO A 32 -1.27 -1.21 -11.88
N ALA A 33 -1.72 -2.00 -10.91
CA ALA A 33 -0.89 -2.50 -9.84
C ALA A 33 -1.51 -3.79 -9.27
N PRO A 34 -0.71 -4.68 -8.65
CA PRO A 34 -1.26 -5.87 -8.00
C PRO A 34 -2.36 -5.51 -6.99
N ASP A 35 -3.35 -6.40 -6.87
CA ASP A 35 -4.37 -6.32 -5.83
C ASP A 35 -3.72 -6.21 -4.43
N GLY A 36 -4.23 -5.33 -3.58
CA GLY A 36 -3.65 -5.01 -2.27
C GLY A 36 -2.51 -3.98 -2.28
N THR A 37 -2.10 -3.44 -3.44
CA THR A 37 -1.07 -2.38 -3.48
C THR A 37 -1.54 -1.14 -2.71
N PRO A 38 -0.72 -0.55 -1.82
CA PRO A 38 -1.08 0.67 -1.10
C PRO A 38 -1.45 1.86 -2.01
N ILE A 39 -2.51 2.58 -1.64
CA ILE A 39 -2.96 3.84 -2.27
C ILE A 39 -2.80 4.98 -1.27
N TYR A 40 -2.14 6.06 -1.70
CA TYR A 40 -1.83 7.22 -0.88
C TYR A 40 -2.61 8.46 -1.32
N ALA A 41 -2.95 9.32 -0.36
CA ALA A 41 -3.56 10.62 -0.62
C ALA A 41 -2.57 11.50 -1.41
N CYS A 42 -3.00 11.98 -2.56
CA CYS A 42 -2.15 12.80 -3.43
C CYS A 42 -1.87 14.18 -2.83
N ALA A 43 -2.74 14.67 -1.96
CA ALA A 43 -2.55 15.89 -1.18
C ALA A 43 -3.35 15.78 0.13
N GLY A 44 -2.99 16.59 1.12
CA GLY A 44 -3.72 16.66 2.38
C GLY A 44 -5.12 17.25 2.16
N GLY A 45 -6.08 16.87 2.98
CA GLY A 45 -7.46 17.31 2.78
C GLY A 45 -8.46 16.68 3.73
N THR A 46 -9.74 16.85 3.40
CA THR A 46 -10.87 16.28 4.14
C THR A 46 -11.58 15.26 3.27
N VAL A 47 -11.87 14.08 3.81
CA VAL A 47 -12.65 13.04 3.13
C VAL A 47 -14.09 13.52 2.94
N LEU A 48 -14.50 13.75 1.69
CA LEU A 48 -15.88 14.14 1.33
C LEU A 48 -16.81 12.95 1.18
N TYR A 49 -16.32 11.90 0.52
CA TYR A 49 -17.07 10.68 0.25
C TYR A 49 -16.17 9.46 0.46
N LEU A 50 -16.76 8.38 0.96
CA LEU A 50 -16.08 7.13 1.22
C LEU A 50 -17.10 5.99 1.12
N GLY A 51 -16.76 4.91 0.41
CA GLY A 51 -17.60 3.72 0.26
C GLY A 51 -18.11 3.51 -1.17
N ALA A 52 -19.29 2.89 -1.32
CA ALA A 52 -19.79 2.46 -2.63
C ALA A 52 -20.11 3.63 -3.60
N ALA A 53 -19.68 3.49 -4.86
CA ALA A 53 -19.96 4.42 -5.93
C ALA A 53 -20.14 3.73 -7.30
N SER A 54 -21.14 4.18 -8.04
CA SER A 54 -21.46 3.61 -9.36
C SER A 54 -20.28 3.78 -10.32
N GLY A 55 -19.89 2.71 -11.01
CA GLY A 55 -18.72 2.68 -11.89
C GLY A 55 -17.39 2.42 -11.16
N TYR A 56 -17.23 2.91 -9.92
CA TYR A 56 -16.00 2.80 -9.15
C TYR A 56 -15.94 1.52 -8.30
N GLY A 57 -17.09 0.92 -7.98
CA GLY A 57 -17.16 -0.14 -6.96
C GLY A 57 -17.18 0.55 -5.60
N GLU A 58 -16.02 0.72 -4.99
CA GLU A 58 -15.84 1.66 -3.88
C GLU A 58 -14.83 2.75 -4.24
N TRP A 59 -14.93 3.87 -3.54
CA TRP A 59 -14.06 5.03 -3.74
C TRP A 59 -13.78 5.80 -2.45
N ILE A 60 -12.77 6.66 -2.52
CA ILE A 60 -12.52 7.74 -1.56
C ILE A 60 -12.45 9.05 -2.35
N VAL A 61 -13.06 10.12 -1.85
CA VAL A 61 -12.99 11.47 -2.42
C VAL A 61 -12.46 12.44 -1.38
N ILE A 62 -11.40 13.18 -1.71
CA ILE A 62 -10.72 14.10 -0.78
C ILE A 62 -10.75 15.52 -1.34
N ASP A 63 -11.28 16.46 -0.54
CA ASP A 63 -11.22 17.89 -0.81
C ASP A 63 -9.94 18.49 -0.23
N HIS A 64 -9.16 19.10 -1.11
CA HIS A 64 -7.90 19.74 -0.76
C HIS A 64 -8.13 21.23 -0.52
N PRO A 65 -7.76 21.77 0.65
CA PRO A 65 -8.00 23.18 0.95
C PRO A 65 -7.19 24.08 0.01
N SER A 66 -7.74 25.25 -0.33
CA SER A 66 -7.06 26.20 -1.22
C SER A 66 -5.70 26.67 -0.72
N ALA A 67 -5.47 26.66 0.60
CA ALA A 67 -4.18 26.97 1.21
C ALA A 67 -3.08 25.96 0.82
N ASP A 68 -3.48 24.71 0.58
CA ASP A 68 -2.62 23.63 0.10
C ASP A 68 -2.74 23.45 -1.42
N GLY A 69 -3.20 24.52 -2.10
CA GLY A 69 -3.34 24.73 -3.53
C GLY A 69 -4.57 24.10 -4.20
N GLY A 70 -5.51 23.59 -3.40
CA GLY A 70 -6.87 23.30 -3.85
C GLY A 70 -7.06 22.05 -4.71
N GLY A 71 -8.32 21.79 -5.04
CA GLY A 71 -8.75 20.71 -5.91
C GLY A 71 -9.45 19.59 -5.13
N VAL A 72 -10.02 18.64 -5.87
CA VAL A 72 -10.59 17.41 -5.32
C VAL A 72 -9.99 16.23 -6.06
N SER A 73 -9.68 15.15 -5.33
CA SER A 73 -9.23 13.88 -5.90
C SER A 73 -10.22 12.76 -5.59
N GLU A 74 -10.41 11.86 -6.56
CA GLU A 74 -11.21 10.64 -6.41
C GLU A 74 -10.31 9.42 -6.65
N TYR A 75 -10.38 8.44 -5.77
CA TYR A 75 -9.63 7.18 -5.83
C TYR A 75 -10.61 6.03 -5.95
N GLY A 76 -10.53 5.24 -7.02
CA GLY A 76 -11.50 4.18 -7.33
C GLY A 76 -10.98 2.76 -7.32
N HIS A 77 -11.92 1.82 -7.42
CA HIS A 77 -11.74 0.38 -7.65
C HIS A 77 -11.19 -0.42 -6.46
N MET A 78 -11.10 0.16 -5.26
CA MET A 78 -10.80 -0.61 -4.05
C MET A 78 -11.95 -1.56 -3.68
N TRP A 79 -11.59 -2.63 -2.96
CA TRP A 79 -12.57 -3.57 -2.41
C TRP A 79 -13.30 -3.02 -1.20
N ASP A 80 -12.58 -2.31 -0.34
CA ASP A 80 -13.07 -1.76 0.92
C ASP A 80 -12.41 -0.39 1.15
N ALA A 81 -13.20 0.68 1.01
CA ALA A 81 -12.76 2.05 1.24
C ALA A 81 -12.54 2.36 2.74
N HIS A 82 -13.02 1.50 3.65
CA HIS A 82 -12.85 1.64 5.10
C HIS A 82 -11.65 0.86 5.64
N ALA A 83 -10.86 0.19 4.80
CA ALA A 83 -9.78 -0.71 5.21
C ALA A 83 -8.70 -0.06 6.12
N THR A 84 -8.58 1.27 6.09
CA THR A 84 -7.65 2.06 6.91
C THR A 84 -8.29 2.69 8.15
N GLY A 85 -9.59 2.46 8.37
CA GLY A 85 -10.37 3.06 9.45
C GLY A 85 -10.88 4.48 9.17
N LEU A 86 -10.66 5.01 7.96
CA LEU A 86 -11.14 6.33 7.56
C LEU A 86 -12.68 6.40 7.48
N SER A 87 -13.19 7.59 7.77
CA SER A 87 -14.59 7.98 7.69
C SER A 87 -14.76 9.32 6.97
N VAL A 88 -15.96 9.57 6.47
CA VAL A 88 -16.31 10.89 5.93
C VAL A 88 -16.10 11.97 7.00
N GLY A 89 -15.43 13.06 6.63
CA GLY A 89 -15.06 14.15 7.52
C GLY A 89 -13.66 14.02 8.15
N ASP A 90 -13.00 12.88 8.02
CA ASP A 90 -11.63 12.72 8.50
C ASP A 90 -10.67 13.59 7.70
N ARG A 91 -9.63 14.08 8.38
CA ARG A 91 -8.50 14.76 7.74
C ARG A 91 -7.41 13.76 7.41
N VAL A 92 -6.82 13.92 6.24
CA VAL A 92 -5.67 13.14 5.78
C VAL A 92 -4.51 14.05 5.41
N GLU A 93 -3.31 13.55 5.60
CA GLU A 93 -2.07 14.22 5.19
C GLU A 93 -1.67 13.85 3.76
N ALA A 94 -0.89 14.72 3.12
CA ALA A 94 -0.35 14.43 1.79
C ALA A 94 0.62 13.23 1.89
N GLY A 95 0.40 12.19 1.10
CA GLY A 95 1.18 10.95 1.15
C GLY A 95 0.69 9.94 2.20
N GLN A 96 -0.39 10.23 2.94
CA GLN A 96 -0.97 9.29 3.90
C GLN A 96 -1.58 8.07 3.19
N LEU A 97 -1.38 6.87 3.74
CA LEU A 97 -2.07 5.65 3.30
C LEU A 97 -3.59 5.79 3.51
N ILE A 98 -4.38 5.64 2.45
CA ILE A 98 -5.84 5.80 2.50
C ILE A 98 -6.61 4.54 2.11
N ALA A 99 -6.07 3.71 1.22
CA ALA A 99 -6.74 2.51 0.72
C ALA A 99 -5.73 1.52 0.11
N TYR A 100 -6.26 0.46 -0.48
CA TYR A 100 -5.49 -0.54 -1.23
C TYR A 100 -6.15 -0.80 -2.59
N VAL A 101 -5.33 -1.03 -3.62
CA VAL A 101 -5.79 -1.37 -4.97
C VAL A 101 -6.66 -2.61 -4.92
N GLY A 102 -7.79 -2.55 -5.63
CA GLY A 102 -8.67 -3.69 -5.84
C GLY A 102 -9.01 -3.84 -7.32
N ASN A 103 -10.09 -4.57 -7.58
CA ASN A 103 -10.64 -4.77 -8.92
C ASN A 103 -12.18 -4.69 -8.88
N ASN A 104 -12.71 -3.73 -8.12
CA ASN A 104 -14.15 -3.57 -7.91
C ASN A 104 -14.80 -2.67 -8.98
N GLY A 105 -16.12 -2.74 -9.12
CA GLY A 105 -16.88 -1.89 -10.03
C GLY A 105 -16.60 -2.17 -11.51
N GLY A 106 -16.54 -1.12 -12.33
CA GLY A 106 -16.34 -1.18 -13.78
C GLY A 106 -14.88 -1.48 -14.21
N SER A 107 -14.14 -2.23 -13.41
CA SER A 107 -12.73 -2.55 -13.64
C SER A 107 -12.56 -3.87 -14.41
N THR A 108 -11.57 -3.93 -15.32
CA THR A 108 -11.23 -5.15 -16.08
C THR A 108 -10.04 -5.92 -15.51
N GLY A 109 -9.28 -5.31 -14.60
CA GLY A 109 -8.16 -5.92 -13.89
C GLY A 109 -7.66 -4.99 -12.78
N PRO A 110 -6.87 -5.47 -11.80
CA PRO A 110 -6.46 -4.66 -10.65
C PRO A 110 -5.73 -3.37 -11.04
N HIS A 111 -6.27 -2.23 -10.60
CA HIS A 111 -5.70 -0.90 -10.80
C HIS A 111 -6.32 0.14 -9.86
N LEU A 112 -5.63 1.27 -9.67
CA LEU A 112 -6.23 2.50 -9.16
C LEU A 112 -6.75 3.33 -10.33
N HIS A 113 -7.99 3.80 -10.26
CA HIS A 113 -8.48 4.90 -11.08
C HIS A 113 -8.42 6.22 -10.29
N LEU A 114 -7.66 7.20 -10.79
CA LEU A 114 -7.55 8.53 -10.19
C LEU A 114 -8.26 9.57 -11.05
N SER A 115 -9.26 10.26 -10.50
CA SER A 115 -9.80 11.49 -11.10
C SER A 115 -9.36 12.70 -10.28
N VAL A 116 -9.22 13.86 -10.92
CA VAL A 116 -8.97 15.13 -10.23
C VAL A 116 -9.82 16.25 -10.80
N MET A 117 -10.25 17.15 -9.92
CA MET A 117 -10.93 18.40 -10.23
C MET A 117 -10.06 19.57 -9.75
N PRO A 118 -9.96 20.67 -10.52
CA PRO A 118 -9.07 21.79 -10.18
C PRO A 118 -9.55 22.65 -9.01
N TYR A 119 -10.84 22.59 -8.68
CA TYR A 119 -11.48 23.39 -7.64
C TYR A 119 -12.30 22.49 -6.71
N GLY A 120 -13.45 22.96 -6.23
CA GLY A 120 -14.36 22.12 -5.42
C GLY A 120 -14.92 20.94 -6.20
N TYR A 121 -15.65 20.08 -5.49
CA TYR A 121 -16.22 18.86 -6.04
C TYR A 121 -17.24 19.18 -7.15
N ASP A 122 -16.84 18.89 -8.39
CA ASP A 122 -17.63 19.03 -9.60
C ASP A 122 -17.25 17.89 -10.57
N PRO A 123 -18.01 16.78 -10.60
CA PRO A 123 -17.70 15.61 -11.43
C PRO A 123 -17.60 15.90 -12.93
N ASP A 124 -18.16 17.02 -13.41
CA ASP A 124 -18.10 17.43 -14.82
C ASP A 124 -16.85 18.27 -15.14
N ALA A 125 -16.11 18.72 -14.13
CA ALA A 125 -14.92 19.57 -14.25
C ALA A 125 -13.59 18.81 -14.11
N LYS A 126 -13.58 17.51 -14.37
CA LYS A 126 -12.38 16.66 -14.26
C LYS A 126 -11.30 17.08 -15.25
N ILE A 127 -10.06 17.10 -14.79
CA ILE A 127 -8.86 17.44 -15.59
C ILE A 127 -7.89 16.26 -15.63
N ASP A 128 -6.89 16.35 -16.50
CA ASP A 128 -5.82 15.35 -16.60
C ASP A 128 -5.03 15.24 -15.28
N PRO A 129 -5.08 14.08 -14.58
CA PRO A 129 -4.33 13.87 -13.35
C PRO A 129 -2.81 13.94 -13.55
N MET A 130 -2.29 13.59 -14.73
CA MET A 130 -0.85 13.61 -14.98
C MET A 130 -0.31 15.05 -14.98
N GLY A 131 -1.06 15.99 -15.55
CA GLY A 131 -0.73 17.42 -15.48
C GLY A 131 -0.81 17.97 -14.05
N TRP A 132 -1.82 17.55 -13.29
CA TRP A 132 -2.00 17.94 -11.90
C TRP A 132 -0.90 17.38 -10.97
N LEU A 133 -0.40 16.17 -11.26
CA LEU A 133 0.69 15.50 -10.54
C LEU A 133 2.10 15.92 -11.02
N GLY A 134 2.25 16.79 -12.01
CA GLY A 134 3.52 17.01 -12.73
C GLY A 134 4.76 17.38 -11.90
N ALA A 135 4.59 17.86 -10.66
CA ALA A 135 5.68 18.16 -9.72
C ALA A 135 5.57 17.38 -8.39
N ALA A 136 4.78 16.29 -8.37
CA ALA A 136 4.54 15.50 -7.17
C ALA A 136 5.77 14.67 -6.78
N GLY A 137 6.01 14.58 -5.47
CA GLY A 137 6.94 13.62 -4.87
C GLY A 137 6.38 12.21 -4.90
N PHE A 138 7.18 11.20 -4.59
CA PHE A 138 6.67 9.84 -4.40
C PHE A 138 6.42 9.59 -2.91
N PRO A 139 5.36 8.83 -2.57
CA PRO A 139 5.05 8.51 -1.19
C PRO A 139 5.99 7.39 -0.74
N GLU A 140 7.26 7.67 -0.40
CA GLU A 140 8.14 6.76 0.37
C GLU A 140 9.24 7.52 1.12
N GLU A 141 9.64 6.95 2.27
CA GLU A 141 10.64 7.40 3.28
C GLU A 141 10.14 8.01 4.62
N GLU A 142 8.88 7.82 5.04
CA GLU A 142 8.42 8.28 6.39
C GLU A 142 7.99 7.19 7.38
N PHE A 143 8.14 5.89 7.10
CA PHE A 143 7.83 4.87 8.11
C PHE A 143 8.70 5.01 9.38
N PHE A 144 9.94 5.48 9.23
CA PHE A 144 10.83 5.72 10.36
C PHE A 144 10.59 7.08 11.02
N TRP A 145 10.20 8.13 10.28
CA TRP A 145 10.08 9.49 10.79
C TRP A 145 8.67 9.90 11.23
N ALA A 146 7.64 9.14 10.85
CA ALA A 146 6.28 9.28 11.38
C ALA A 146 6.14 8.76 12.81
N LEU A 147 7.12 8.00 13.28
CA LEU A 147 7.26 7.60 14.67
C LEU A 147 7.93 8.74 15.45
N SER A 148 7.40 9.07 16.63
CA SER A 148 8.14 9.91 17.58
C SER A 148 9.52 9.31 17.88
N ASP A 149 10.48 10.12 18.32
CA ASP A 149 11.81 9.63 18.71
C ASP A 149 11.74 8.44 19.69
N ASP A 150 10.72 8.41 20.55
CA ASP A 150 10.47 7.32 21.49
C ASP A 150 9.95 6.05 20.80
N GLU A 151 9.01 6.18 19.87
CA GLU A 151 8.51 5.04 19.08
C GLU A 151 9.59 4.47 18.14
N GLN A 152 10.45 5.32 17.58
CA GLN A 152 11.62 4.89 16.80
C GLN A 152 12.60 4.08 17.66
N ARG A 153 12.90 4.56 18.87
CA ARG A 153 13.76 3.86 19.83
C ARG A 153 13.16 2.53 20.25
N GLU A 154 11.87 2.51 20.58
CA GLU A 154 11.15 1.28 20.94
C GLU A 154 11.19 0.26 19.78
N LEU A 155 10.95 0.69 18.54
CA LEU A 155 11.01 -0.19 17.37
C LEU A 155 12.42 -0.75 17.16
N LEU A 156 13.46 0.07 17.29
CA LEU A 156 14.85 -0.35 17.18
C LEU A 156 15.23 -1.32 18.31
N ASP A 157 14.79 -1.07 19.54
CA ASP A 157 15.07 -1.95 20.68
C ASP A 157 14.36 -3.29 20.53
N ARG A 158 13.10 -3.30 20.10
CA ARG A 158 12.36 -4.55 19.80
C ARG A 158 13.01 -5.33 18.66
N THR A 159 13.43 -4.64 17.60
CA THR A 159 14.13 -5.28 16.47
C THR A 159 15.48 -5.85 16.91
N ARG A 160 16.26 -5.12 17.72
CA ARG A 160 17.52 -5.62 18.32
C ARG A 160 17.29 -6.79 19.26
N ALA A 161 16.21 -6.78 20.05
CA ALA A 161 15.85 -7.87 20.94
C ALA A 161 15.51 -9.14 20.16
N VAL A 162 14.70 -9.03 19.10
CA VAL A 162 14.41 -10.15 18.19
C VAL A 162 15.70 -10.65 17.53
N TRP A 163 16.55 -9.74 17.04
CA TRP A 163 17.85 -10.12 16.47
C TRP A 163 18.73 -10.86 17.47
N ALA A 164 18.83 -10.39 18.72
CA ALA A 164 19.61 -11.06 19.76
C ALA A 164 19.03 -12.43 20.13
N GLN A 165 17.71 -12.60 20.09
CA GLN A 165 17.07 -13.91 20.28
C GLN A 165 17.41 -14.87 19.14
N LEU A 166 17.40 -14.39 17.89
CA LEU A 166 17.68 -15.22 16.72
C LEU A 166 19.17 -15.57 16.60
N CYS A 167 20.05 -14.60 16.83
CA CYS A 167 21.48 -14.69 16.52
C CYS A 167 22.38 -14.83 17.76
N GLY A 168 21.80 -14.82 18.96
CA GLY A 168 22.56 -14.73 20.21
C GLY A 168 22.98 -13.29 20.54
N PRO A 169 23.40 -13.02 21.78
CA PRO A 169 23.92 -11.71 22.17
C PRO A 169 25.02 -11.25 21.21
N VAL A 170 24.86 -10.07 20.61
CA VAL A 170 25.76 -9.49 19.58
C VAL A 170 26.10 -10.43 18.40
N GLY A 171 25.25 -11.41 18.10
CA GLY A 171 25.49 -12.37 17.02
C GLY A 171 26.48 -13.49 17.39
N ALA A 172 26.79 -13.67 18.67
CA ALA A 172 27.74 -14.69 19.14
C ALA A 172 27.19 -16.12 19.06
N GLY A 173 25.91 -16.30 18.73
CA GLY A 173 25.22 -17.58 18.82
C GLY A 173 24.82 -17.95 20.25
N TRP A 174 24.23 -19.11 20.39
CA TRP A 174 23.70 -19.64 21.64
C TRP A 174 24.43 -20.94 22.01
N PRO A 175 25.17 -21.00 23.14
CA PRO A 175 25.91 -22.20 23.55
C PRO A 175 25.04 -23.46 23.61
N GLN A 176 23.77 -23.31 24.00
CA GLN A 176 22.81 -24.41 24.09
C GLN A 176 22.41 -25.01 22.73
N LEU A 177 22.67 -24.31 21.62
CA LEU A 177 22.45 -24.82 20.25
C LEU A 177 23.68 -25.56 19.70
N GLY A 178 24.75 -25.66 20.49
CA GLY A 178 26.02 -26.27 20.08
C GLY A 178 26.82 -25.38 19.15
N ARG A 179 27.93 -25.92 18.60
CA ARG A 179 28.87 -25.18 17.75
C ARG A 179 28.76 -25.54 16.27
N ASN A 180 29.01 -24.57 15.40
CA ASN A 180 29.16 -24.77 13.97
C ASN A 180 30.58 -25.32 13.63
N PRO A 181 30.83 -25.76 12.38
CA PRO A 181 32.13 -26.34 11.99
C PRO A 181 33.34 -25.42 12.19
N ASN A 182 33.12 -24.10 12.21
CA ASN A 182 34.12 -23.06 12.50
C ASN A 182 34.30 -22.80 14.01
N GLY A 183 33.61 -23.55 14.89
CA GLY A 183 33.84 -23.55 16.32
C GLY A 183 33.17 -22.40 17.09
N THR A 184 32.28 -21.62 16.47
CA THR A 184 31.44 -20.62 17.14
C THR A 184 30.08 -21.21 17.51
N ASP A 185 29.39 -20.59 18.46
CA ASP A 185 28.07 -21.09 18.87
C ASP A 185 27.06 -20.88 17.73
N ARG A 186 26.10 -21.79 17.58
CA ARG A 186 25.07 -21.75 16.53
C ARG A 186 23.98 -20.76 16.89
N THR A 187 23.41 -20.13 15.87
CA THR A 187 22.21 -19.30 15.98
C THR A 187 20.94 -20.12 15.84
N VAL A 188 19.78 -19.55 16.17
CA VAL A 188 18.47 -20.16 15.88
C VAL A 188 18.27 -20.33 14.38
N VAL A 189 18.79 -19.38 13.58
CA VAL A 189 18.78 -19.45 12.12
C VAL A 189 19.58 -20.67 11.62
N ASP A 190 20.77 -20.91 12.18
CA ASP A 190 21.59 -22.10 11.85
C ASP A 190 20.87 -23.40 12.21
N ALA A 191 20.19 -23.43 13.36
CA ALA A 191 19.44 -24.60 13.82
C ALA A 191 18.24 -24.90 12.91
N LEU A 192 17.49 -23.88 12.51
CA LEU A 192 16.36 -24.01 11.57
C LEU A 192 16.83 -24.47 10.18
N ALA A 193 17.92 -23.90 9.67
CA ALA A 193 18.48 -24.26 8.37
C ALA A 193 19.00 -25.71 8.31
N ALA A 194 19.38 -26.28 9.46
CA ALA A 194 19.84 -27.66 9.58
C ALA A 194 18.71 -28.70 9.69
N LEU A 195 17.45 -28.27 9.80
CA LEU A 195 16.32 -29.21 9.86
C LEU A 195 16.12 -29.89 8.49
N PRO A 196 15.97 -31.22 8.45
CA PRO A 196 15.66 -31.89 7.19
C PRO A 196 14.26 -31.47 6.71
N PRO A 197 14.03 -31.40 5.38
CA PRO A 197 12.73 -31.11 4.84
C PRO A 197 11.70 -32.14 5.33
N VAL A 198 10.53 -31.66 5.74
CA VAL A 198 9.43 -32.51 6.20
C VAL A 198 9.01 -33.42 5.07
N ARG A 199 9.24 -34.73 5.23
CA ARG A 199 8.71 -35.73 4.30
C ARG A 199 7.24 -35.95 4.64
N HIS A 200 6.35 -35.44 3.81
CA HIS A 200 4.95 -35.84 3.87
C HIS A 200 4.85 -37.34 3.58
N ALA A 201 4.21 -38.09 4.47
CA ALA A 201 3.87 -39.48 4.21
C ALA A 201 2.92 -39.53 3.00
N THR A 202 3.28 -40.30 1.98
CA THR A 202 2.39 -40.54 0.84
C THR A 202 1.09 -41.15 1.37
N PRO A 203 -0.08 -40.53 1.12
CA PRO A 203 -1.34 -41.10 1.59
C PRO A 203 -1.53 -42.51 1.01
N PRO A 204 -2.08 -43.46 1.80
CA PRO A 204 -2.27 -44.82 1.33
C PRO A 204 -3.18 -44.83 0.08
N PRO A 205 -2.94 -45.74 -0.88
CA PRO A 205 -3.73 -45.80 -2.10
C PRO A 205 -5.21 -46.04 -1.75
N VAL A 206 -6.06 -45.14 -2.22
CA VAL A 206 -7.52 -45.25 -2.07
C VAL A 206 -7.98 -46.48 -2.87
N LYS A 207 -8.46 -47.52 -2.17
CA LYS A 207 -9.16 -48.63 -2.81
C LYS A 207 -10.49 -48.12 -3.37
N ARG A 208 -10.63 -48.12 -4.70
CA ARG A 208 -11.91 -47.84 -5.35
C ARG A 208 -12.84 -49.06 -5.16
N PRO A 209 -14.11 -48.86 -4.77
CA PRO A 209 -15.10 -49.93 -4.86
C PRO A 209 -15.35 -50.26 -6.34
N GLY A 210 -15.49 -51.56 -6.63
CA GLY A 210 -15.76 -52.10 -7.97
C GLY A 210 -17.22 -51.98 -8.40
#